data_AF-A0A401Q9C5-F1
#
_entry.id   AF-A0A401Q9C5-F1
#
_cell.length_a   1.000
_cell.length_b   1.000
_cell.length_c   1.000
_cell.angle_alpha   90.00
_cell.angle_beta   90.00
_cell.angle_gamma   90.00
#
_symmetry.space_group_name_H-M   'P 1'
#
loop_
_entity.id
_entity.type
_entity.pdbx_description
1 polymer ?
#
loop_
_entity_poly.entity_id
_entity_poly.type
_entity_poly.pdbx_seq_one_letter_code
_entity_poly.pdbx_strand_id
1 'polypeptide(L)' 'LSGINTLGENIADNGGIRQAYKAYQLHVKKSGQDGLLPGVNLNHNQLFFLNFAQ' A
#
# COMPACT_ATOMS: atom_id res chain seq x y z
N LEU A 1 25.53 4.49 7.98
CA LEU A 1 24.88 4.44 6.64
C LEU A 1 24.57 5.89 6.23
N SER A 2 24.99 6.34 5.05
CA SER A 2 24.68 7.70 4.57
C SER A 2 23.37 7.67 3.78
N GLY A 3 22.43 8.57 4.07
CA GLY A 3 21.15 8.66 3.36
C GLY A 3 21.28 9.00 1.86
N ILE A 4 22.45 9.48 1.43
CA ILE A 4 22.77 9.69 0.01
C ILE A 4 22.85 8.35 -0.74
N ASN A 5 23.42 7.31 -0.10
CA ASN A 5 23.61 6.01 -0.74
C ASN A 5 22.28 5.27 -0.96
N THR A 6 21.25 5.57 -0.18
CA THR A 6 19.92 4.96 -0.27
C THR A 6 18.90 5.87 -0.93
N LEU A 7 19.30 7.03 -1.45
CA LEU A 7 18.37 8.04 -1.96
C LEU A 7 17.51 7.50 -3.12
N GLY A 8 18.13 6.78 -4.05
CA GLY A 8 17.43 6.18 -5.19
C GLY A 8 16.35 5.19 -4.76
N GLU A 9 16.72 4.25 -3.89
CA GLU A 9 15.79 3.27 -3.31
C GLU A 9 14.68 3.96 -2.50
N ASN A 10 15.03 4.94 -1.66
CA ASN A 10 14.03 5.70 -0.89
C ASN A 10 13.01 6.41 -1.81
N ILE A 11 13.45 6.94 -2.96
CA ILE A 11 12.55 7.55 -3.95
C ILE A 11 11.67 6.49 -4.60
N ALA A 12 12.25 5.34 -4.98
CA ALA A 12 11.53 4.24 -5.59
C ALA A 12 10.48 3.66 -4.65
N ASP A 13 10.83 3.42 -3.38
CA ASP A 13 9.93 2.87 -2.36
C ASP A 13 8.73 3.78 -2.09
N ASN A 14 9.00 5.08 -1.85
CA ASN A 14 7.94 6.06 -1.62
C ASN A 14 7.06 6.27 -2.86
N GLY A 15 7.68 6.30 -4.05
CA GLY A 15 6.98 6.38 -5.32
C GLY A 15 6.08 5.16 -5.57
N GLY A 16 6.64 3.97 -5.35
CA GLY A 16 6.00 2.68 -5.57
C GLY A 16 4.76 2.50 -4.72
N ILE A 17 4.88 2.69 -3.39
CA ILE A 17 3.72 2.52 -2.50
C ILE A 17 2.61 3.52 -2.80
N ARG A 18 2.96 4.77 -3.15
CA ARG A 18 1.97 5.79 -3.54
C ARG A 18 1.21 5.41 -4.81
N GLN A 19 1.91 4.90 -5.83
CA GLN A 19 1.25 4.47 -7.07
C GLN A 19 0.41 3.21 -6.87
N ALA A 20 0.91 2.24 -6.11
CA ALA A 20 0.18 1.02 -5.78
C ALA A 20 -1.11 1.33 -5.01
N TYR A 21 -1.06 2.22 -4.01
CA TYR A 21 -2.26 2.61 -3.25
C TYR A 21 -3.28 3.33 -4.13
N LYS A 22 -2.82 4.23 -5.01
CA LYS A 22 -3.71 4.90 -5.97
C LYS A 22 -4.37 3.91 -6.94
N ALA A 23 -3.63 2.93 -7.43
CA ALA A 23 -4.16 1.87 -8.29
C ALA A 23 -5.21 1.02 -7.56
N TYR A 24 -4.96 0.67 -6.29
CA TYR A 24 -5.91 -0.02 -5.44
C TYR A 24 -7.21 0.78 -5.25
N GLN A 25 -7.13 2.09 -4.96
CA GLN A 25 -8.31 2.95 -4.84
C GLN A 25 -9.13 3.03 -6.15
N LEU A 26 -8.45 3.10 -7.30
CA LEU A 26 -9.12 3.08 -8.60
C LEU A 26 -9.82 1.74 -8.87
N HIS A 27 -9.19 0.63 -8.47
CA HIS A 27 -9.79 -0.69 -8.56
C HIS A 27 -11.06 -0.78 -7.71
N VAL A 28 -11.00 -0.40 -6.42
CA VAL A 28 -12.18 -0.37 -5.53
C VAL A 28 -13.29 0.52 -6.09
N LYS A 29 -12.95 1.69 -6.63
CA LYS A 29 -13.94 2.59 -7.25
C LYS A 29 -14.63 1.94 -8.46
N LYS A 30 -13.92 1.11 -9.22
CA LYS A 30 -14.43 0.47 -10.44
C LYS A 30 -15.22 -0.81 -10.15
N SER A 31 -14.76 -1.61 -9.20
CA SER A 31 -15.23 -2.98 -8.96
C SER A 31 -16.07 -3.12 -7.69
N GLY A 32 -16.13 -2.09 -6.84
CA GLY A 32 -16.66 -2.20 -5.49
C GLY A 32 -15.59 -2.65 -4.50
N GLN A 33 -15.94 -2.60 -3.22
CA GLN A 33 -15.08 -3.05 -2.12
C GLN A 33 -15.48 -4.49 -1.74
N ASP A 34 -14.50 -5.36 -1.57
CA ASP A 34 -14.72 -6.72 -1.05
C ASP A 34 -15.21 -6.71 0.41
N GLY A 35 -15.65 -7.88 0.89
CA GLY A 35 -15.97 -8.07 2.30
C GLY A 35 -14.72 -8.05 3.18
N LEU A 36 -14.88 -7.63 4.45
CA LEU A 36 -13.78 -7.63 5.41
C LEU A 36 -13.29 -9.06 5.71
N LEU A 37 -12.00 -9.19 6.01
CA LEU A 37 -11.40 -10.48 6.36
C LEU A 37 -11.97 -11.01 7.69
N PRO A 38 -12.37 -12.29 7.75
CA PRO A 38 -12.84 -12.89 8.99
C PRO A 38 -11.69 -12.97 10.01
N GLY A 39 -12.00 -12.65 11.27
CA GLY A 39 -11.02 -12.73 12.37
C GLY A 39 -10.00 -11.59 12.41
N VAL A 40 -10.10 -10.59 11.52
CA VAL A 40 -9.20 -9.43 11.49
C VAL A 40 -10.02 -8.14 11.58
N ASN A 41 -9.79 -7.35 12.64
CA ASN A 41 -10.47 -6.06 12.83
C ASN A 41 -9.72 -4.90 12.13
N LEU A 42 -9.49 -5.04 10.83
CA LEU A 42 -8.85 -4.03 9.99
C LEU A 42 -9.67 -3.81 8.72
N ASN A 43 -9.77 -2.55 8.29
CA ASN A 43 -10.34 -2.22 6.99
C ASN A 43 -9.33 -2.46 5.86
N HIS A 44 -9.80 -2.47 4.62
CA HIS A 44 -8.95 -2.77 3.48
C HIS A 44 -7.81 -1.76 3.25
N ASN A 45 -7.97 -0.49 3.64
CA ASN A 45 -6.88 0.48 3.56
C ASN A 45 -5.78 0.14 4.56
N GLN A 46 -6.15 -0.27 5.78
CA GLN A 46 -5.19 -0.74 6.79
C GLN A 46 -4.52 -2.05 6.35
N LEU A 47 -5.29 -2.98 5.79
CA LEU A 47 -4.76 -4.24 5.27
C LEU A 47 -3.79 -4.04 4.11
N PHE A 48 -4.03 -3.06 3.23
CA PHE A 48 -3.10 -2.69 2.16
C PHE A 48 -1.71 -2.36 2.73
N PHE A 49 -1.66 -1.46 3.73
CA PHE A 49 -0.38 -1.06 4.34
C PHE A 49 0.21 -2.13 5.25
N LEU A 50 -0.62 -2.97 5.88
CA LEU A 50 -0.13 -4.13 6.64
C LEU A 50 0.57 -5.13 5.72
N ASN A 51 0.00 -5.44 4.55
CA ASN A 51 0.60 -6.36 3.58
C ASN A 51 1.91 -5.79 3.00
N PHE A 52 1.99 -4.48 2.79
CA PHE A 52 3.22 -3.83 2.34
C PHE A 52 4.38 -3.95 3.35
N ALA A 53 4.08 -4.03 4.64
CA ALA A 53 5.07 -3.99 5.72
C ALA A 53 5.46 -5.37 6.29
N GLN A 54 4.84 -6.46 5.85
CA GLN A 54 5.18 -7.83 6.24
C GLN A 54 6.49 -8.31 5.60
#